data_AF-A0A0B1SDG5-F1
#
_entry.id   AF-A0A0B1SDG5-F1
#
_cell.length_a   1.000
_cell.length_b   1.000
_cell.length_c   1.000
_cell.angle_alpha   90.00
_cell.angle_beta   90.00
_cell.angle_gamma   90.00
#
_symmetry.space_group_name_H-M   'P 1'
#
loop_
_entity.id
_entity.type
_entity.pdbx_description
1 polymer ?
#
loop_
_entity_poly.entity_id
_entity_poly.type
_entity_poly.pdbx_seq_one_letter_code
_entity_poly.pdbx_strand_id
1 'polypeptide(L)'
;MTSVCDTLLSSDDEDQNDDAGHASKSEENESNNEEDEEESSDDEEIEEGEELNQLRRSAPSADEAVSSARSFSELGLSSWLIQQLNTMRVLKPTPVQANCIPQVLQGRDVLGCAKTGTGKTLAFVLPILNELAVDPYGIFALVLTPTRELASQIYDQFVALGKPIALKVSLVTGGRSLIDQANELTARPHVVV
;
A
#
# COMPACT_ATOMS: atom_id res chain seq x y z
N MET A 1 -27.18 20.10 10.30
CA MET A 1 -26.42 19.91 11.55
C MET A 1 -24.99 19.60 11.15
N THR A 2 -24.21 20.66 10.91
CA THR A 2 -23.07 21.09 11.75
C THR A 2 -21.93 20.07 11.65
N SER A 3 -21.08 20.15 10.63
CA SER A 3 -19.87 21.00 10.57
C SER A 3 -18.99 20.86 11.80
N VAL A 4 -17.94 20.03 11.67
CA VAL A 4 -16.66 20.26 12.33
C VAL A 4 -15.58 19.88 11.33
N CYS A 5 -15.13 20.86 10.56
CA CYS A 5 -13.82 20.84 9.91
C CYS A 5 -12.83 21.40 10.94
N ASP A 6 -11.72 20.72 11.16
CA ASP A 6 -10.52 21.38 11.66
C ASP A 6 -9.29 20.91 10.86
N THR A 7 -8.99 21.73 9.86
CA THR A 7 -7.69 22.27 9.48
C THR A 7 -6.42 21.60 10.02
N LEU A 8 -5.63 21.00 9.14
CA LEU A 8 -4.17 21.19 9.10
C LEU A 8 -3.70 21.13 7.64
N LEU A 9 -3.68 22.31 7.02
CA LEU A 9 -2.82 22.66 5.90
C LEU A 9 -1.43 22.97 6.49
N SER A 10 -0.38 22.36 5.97
CA SER A 10 0.97 22.89 6.10
C SER A 10 1.50 23.18 4.70
N SER A 11 1.61 24.47 4.43
CA SER A 11 2.15 25.09 3.23
C SER A 11 3.63 24.77 3.05
N ASP A 12 4.02 24.84 1.78
CA ASP A 12 5.38 24.89 1.26
C ASP A 12 6.21 26.00 1.93
N ASP A 13 7.47 25.69 2.24
CA ASP A 13 8.54 26.69 2.36
C ASP A 13 9.71 26.24 1.47
N GLU A 14 10.07 27.15 0.56
CA GLU A 14 11.25 27.12 -0.29
C GLU A 14 12.52 27.29 0.54
N ASP A 15 13.64 26.70 0.10
CA ASP A 15 14.94 27.35 0.24
C ASP A 15 15.89 26.91 -0.88
N GLN A 16 16.44 27.92 -1.55
CA GLN A 16 17.48 27.90 -2.59
C GLN A 16 18.88 28.09 -1.97
N ASN A 17 19.89 27.88 -2.82
CA ASN A 17 21.32 28.19 -2.69
C ASN A 17 22.18 27.12 -1.99
N ASP A 18 23.43 26.88 -2.36
CA ASP A 18 24.26 27.15 -3.54
C ASP A 18 25.61 26.43 -3.26
N ASP A 19 26.35 26.20 -4.34
CA ASP A 19 27.82 26.18 -4.39
C ASP A 19 28.62 24.90 -4.06
N ALA A 20 29.84 24.93 -4.58
CA ALA A 20 30.49 23.89 -5.36
C ALA A 20 31.58 23.09 -4.64
N GLY A 21 31.82 21.88 -5.17
CA GLY A 21 33.13 21.39 -5.57
C GLY A 21 34.22 21.19 -4.52
N HIS A 22 34.60 19.92 -4.29
CA HIS A 22 36.03 19.55 -4.39
C HIS A 22 36.19 18.05 -4.63
N ALA A 23 37.11 17.72 -5.54
CA ALA A 23 37.57 16.38 -5.82
C ALA A 23 39.00 16.20 -5.31
N SER A 24 39.33 14.96 -4.93
CA SER A 24 40.63 14.27 -5.06
C SER A 24 41.32 13.83 -3.76
N LYS A 25 41.67 12.52 -3.78
CA LYS A 25 42.90 11.86 -3.26
C LYS A 25 43.09 11.79 -1.74
N SER A 26 43.76 10.79 -1.15
CA SER A 26 44.21 9.42 -1.45
C SER A 26 44.98 8.97 -0.20
N GLU A 27 45.06 7.64 0.06
CA GLU A 27 46.11 6.97 0.89
C GLU A 27 46.06 7.30 2.40
N GLU A 28 46.37 6.48 3.41
CA GLU A 28 46.99 5.17 3.67
C GLU A 28 46.54 4.84 5.13
N ASN A 29 46.07 3.62 5.44
CA ASN A 29 46.81 2.49 6.02
C ASN A 29 47.07 2.53 7.55
N GLU A 30 47.01 1.32 8.12
CA GLU A 30 47.53 0.85 9.41
C GLU A 30 46.63 0.80 10.66
N SER A 31 46.99 -0.20 11.46
CA SER A 31 46.21 -1.12 12.27
C SER A 31 46.66 -1.09 13.74
N ASN A 32 45.98 -1.91 14.56
CA ASN A 32 46.35 -2.43 15.91
C ASN A 32 45.73 -1.66 17.08
N ASN A 33 44.84 -2.34 17.84
CA ASN A 33 45.08 -2.99 19.15
C ASN A 33 45.27 -1.94 20.27
N GLU A 34 44.80 -2.07 21.50
CA GLU A 34 44.26 -3.13 22.36
C GLU A 34 43.82 -2.39 23.65
N GLU A 35 42.87 -2.98 24.42
CA GLU A 35 42.79 -2.92 25.90
C GLU A 35 42.57 -1.54 26.58
N ASP A 36 42.04 -1.37 27.79
CA ASP A 36 41.11 -2.01 28.72
C ASP A 36 40.99 -0.98 29.89
N GLU A 37 40.10 -1.25 30.87
CA GLU A 37 40.04 -0.64 32.22
C GLU A 37 39.28 0.71 32.32
N GLU A 38 38.06 0.75 32.91
CA GLU A 38 37.73 0.81 34.36
C GLU A 38 38.27 2.11 35.02
N GLU A 39 37.58 2.91 35.85
CA GLU A 39 36.49 2.66 36.80
C GLU A 39 36.01 4.04 37.36
N SER A 40 34.75 4.09 37.82
CA SER A 40 34.20 4.86 38.96
C SER A 40 34.29 6.40 39.06
N SER A 41 33.17 7.06 39.33
CA SER A 41 32.82 7.59 40.67
C SER A 41 31.52 8.39 40.66
N ASP A 42 30.83 8.30 41.78
CA ASP A 42 29.46 8.67 42.11
C ASP A 42 29.18 10.19 42.16
N ASP A 43 27.93 10.61 41.91
CA ASP A 43 27.05 11.24 42.92
C ASP A 43 25.83 12.00 42.31
N GLU A 44 24.67 11.55 42.76
CA GLU A 44 23.47 12.28 43.23
C GLU A 44 22.52 13.10 42.29
N GLU A 45 21.26 12.64 42.33
CA GLU A 45 19.96 13.32 42.31
C GLU A 45 19.46 14.06 41.04
N ILE A 46 18.29 13.61 40.54
CA ILE A 46 17.01 14.36 40.50
C ILE A 46 15.88 13.34 40.25
N GLU A 47 15.15 13.00 41.31
CA GLU A 47 13.85 12.32 41.30
C GLU A 47 12.75 13.36 41.03
N GLU A 48 12.35 13.60 39.78
CA GLU A 48 11.10 14.36 39.51
C GLU A 48 10.47 14.12 38.11
N GLY A 49 10.97 13.12 37.36
CA GLY A 49 10.60 12.91 35.95
C GLY A 49 9.57 11.80 35.65
N GLU A 50 9.22 10.95 36.62
CA GLU A 50 8.53 9.68 36.29
C GLU A 50 6.99 9.74 36.23
N GLU A 51 6.34 10.75 36.83
CA GLU A 51 4.87 10.80 36.85
C GLU A 51 4.24 11.33 35.54
N LEU A 52 4.99 12.03 34.68
CA LEU A 52 4.46 12.53 33.40
C LEU A 52 4.56 11.51 32.25
N ASN A 53 5.33 10.42 32.42
CA ASN A 53 5.49 9.40 31.40
C ASN A 53 4.42 8.29 31.48
N GLN A 54 3.69 8.18 32.60
CA GLN A 54 2.66 7.15 32.78
C GLN A 54 1.29 7.52 32.15
N LEU A 55 1.00 8.80 31.88
CA LEU A 55 -0.23 9.20 31.17
C LEU A 55 -0.13 9.13 29.64
N ARG A 56 1.06 8.96 29.06
CA ARG A 56 1.26 8.79 27.61
C ARG A 56 1.20 7.33 27.13
N ARG A 57 1.04 6.35 28.03
CA ARG A 57 1.06 4.92 27.69
C ARG A 57 -0.31 4.29 27.38
N SER A 58 -1.38 5.07 27.25
CA SER A 58 -2.73 4.54 27.02
C SER A 58 -3.42 4.99 25.72
N ALA A 59 -2.68 5.56 24.76
CA ALA A 59 -3.14 5.60 23.38
C ALA A 59 -2.50 4.41 22.64
N PRO A 60 -3.26 3.43 22.13
CA PRO A 60 -2.69 2.48 21.19
C PRO A 60 -2.16 3.29 20.00
N SER A 61 -0.87 3.16 19.72
CA SER A 61 -0.29 3.69 18.49
C SER A 61 -1.06 3.12 17.30
N ALA A 62 -1.35 3.96 16.31
CA ALA A 62 -2.09 3.58 15.11
C ALA A 62 -1.42 2.47 14.27
N ASP A 63 -0.21 2.04 14.66
CA ASP A 63 0.54 0.93 14.07
C ASP A 63 0.23 -0.45 14.68
N GLU A 64 -0.44 -0.55 15.82
CA GLU A 64 -0.62 -1.82 16.58
C GLU A 64 -2.01 -2.46 16.40
N ALA A 65 -2.70 -2.17 15.29
CA ALA A 65 -3.93 -2.88 14.89
C ALA A 65 -3.75 -3.64 13.57
N VAL A 66 -2.55 -4.17 13.32
CA VAL A 66 -2.27 -4.99 12.13
C VAL A 66 -2.95 -6.35 12.29
N SER A 67 -4.00 -6.60 11.50
CA SER A 67 -4.57 -7.93 11.33
C SER A 67 -3.47 -8.92 10.97
N SER A 68 -3.29 -9.92 11.82
CA SER A 68 -2.22 -10.93 11.76
C SER A 68 -2.50 -12.08 10.80
N ALA A 69 -3.35 -11.86 9.79
CA ALA A 69 -3.75 -12.89 8.84
C ALA A 69 -2.50 -13.53 8.19
N ARG A 70 -2.32 -14.83 8.41
CA ARG A 70 -1.12 -15.55 7.96
C ARG A 70 -1.24 -16.03 6.53
N SER A 71 -2.45 -16.06 5.99
CA SER A 71 -2.78 -16.63 4.68
C SER A 71 -3.98 -15.92 4.03
N PHE A 72 -4.07 -15.97 2.69
CA PHE A 72 -5.21 -15.43 1.94
C PHE A 72 -6.53 -16.17 2.25
N SER A 73 -6.47 -17.43 2.67
CA SER A 73 -7.65 -18.21 3.09
C SER A 73 -8.35 -17.63 4.31
N GLU A 74 -7.63 -16.92 5.18
CA GLU A 74 -8.20 -16.27 6.37
C GLU A 74 -8.92 -14.95 6.02
N LEU A 75 -8.78 -14.45 4.79
CA LEU A 75 -9.34 -13.16 4.37
C LEU A 75 -10.74 -13.27 3.76
N GLY A 76 -11.33 -14.46 3.70
CA GLY A 76 -12.67 -14.67 3.13
C GLY A 76 -12.70 -14.70 1.60
N LEU A 77 -11.57 -14.92 0.93
CA LEU A 77 -11.49 -15.06 -0.52
C LEU A 77 -11.91 -16.46 -0.97
N SER A 78 -12.50 -16.53 -2.16
CA SER A 78 -12.88 -17.78 -2.82
C SER A 78 -11.67 -18.65 -3.19
N SER A 79 -11.89 -19.98 -3.21
CA SER A 79 -10.84 -20.98 -3.43
C SER A 79 -10.13 -20.84 -4.78
N TRP A 80 -10.86 -20.48 -5.84
CA TRP A 80 -10.28 -20.29 -7.18
C TRP A 80 -9.29 -19.12 -7.21
N LEU A 81 -9.58 -18.04 -6.46
CA LEU A 81 -8.72 -16.87 -6.42
C LEU A 81 -7.45 -17.16 -5.62
N ILE A 82 -7.57 -17.93 -4.53
CA ILE A 82 -6.41 -18.44 -3.77
C ILE A 82 -5.52 -19.34 -4.65
N GLN A 83 -6.12 -20.23 -5.46
CA GLN A 83 -5.37 -21.05 -6.42
C GLN A 83 -4.63 -20.20 -7.46
N GLN A 84 -5.26 -19.13 -7.94
CA GLN A 84 -4.63 -18.22 -8.89
C GLN A 84 -3.47 -17.44 -8.26
N LEU A 85 -3.63 -16.96 -7.03
CA LEU A 85 -2.56 -16.33 -6.25
C LEU A 85 -1.36 -17.28 -6.07
N ASN A 86 -1.62 -18.55 -5.78
CA ASN A 86 -0.56 -19.57 -5.65
C ASN A 86 0.19 -19.79 -6.98
N THR A 87 -0.52 -19.78 -8.11
CA THR A 87 0.11 -19.89 -9.45
C THR A 87 0.99 -18.67 -9.75
N MET A 88 0.57 -17.49 -9.30
CA MET A 88 1.36 -16.26 -9.39
C MET A 88 2.44 -16.14 -8.30
N ARG A 89 2.62 -17.17 -7.45
CA ARG A 89 3.58 -17.21 -6.32
C ARG A 89 3.36 -16.10 -5.28
N VAL A 90 2.11 -15.62 -5.15
CA VAL A 90 1.70 -14.67 -4.12
C VAL A 90 1.14 -15.46 -2.94
N LEU A 91 2.02 -15.79 -1.98
CA LEU A 91 1.71 -16.78 -0.94
C LEU A 91 1.15 -16.17 0.35
N LYS A 92 1.53 -14.93 0.67
CA LYS A 92 1.16 -14.27 1.93
C LYS A 92 0.60 -12.88 1.67
N PRO A 93 -0.47 -12.47 2.37
CA PRO A 93 -1.00 -11.13 2.27
C PRO A 93 -0.04 -10.12 2.91
N THR A 94 0.00 -8.91 2.35
CA THR A 94 0.67 -7.77 3.01
C THR A 94 -0.22 -7.17 4.09
N PRO A 95 0.31 -6.38 5.05
CA PRO A 95 -0.49 -5.76 6.10
C PRO A 95 -1.69 -4.95 5.56
N VAL A 96 -1.47 -4.18 4.49
CA VAL A 96 -2.56 -3.41 3.84
C VAL A 96 -3.62 -4.34 3.23
N GLN A 97 -3.23 -5.47 2.64
CA GLN A 97 -4.19 -6.45 2.11
C GLN A 97 -4.98 -7.13 3.23
N ALA A 98 -4.31 -7.55 4.31
CA ALA A 98 -4.94 -8.22 5.45
C ALA A 98 -5.98 -7.33 6.15
N ASN A 99 -5.74 -6.01 6.20
CA ASN A 99 -6.66 -5.05 6.79
C ASN A 99 -7.76 -4.61 5.82
N CYS A 100 -7.45 -4.36 4.55
CA CYS A 100 -8.42 -3.82 3.60
C CYS A 100 -9.37 -4.88 3.04
N ILE A 101 -8.86 -6.06 2.65
CA ILE A 101 -9.65 -7.06 1.90
C ILE A 101 -10.93 -7.46 2.65
N PRO A 102 -10.89 -7.82 3.95
CA PRO A 102 -12.10 -8.22 4.67
C PRO A 102 -13.12 -7.08 4.80
N GLN A 103 -12.65 -5.83 4.89
CA GLN A 103 -13.52 -4.66 5.00
C GLN A 103 -14.24 -4.37 3.67
N VAL A 104 -13.52 -4.47 2.54
CA VAL A 104 -14.10 -4.32 1.19
C VAL A 104 -15.10 -5.44 0.90
N LEU A 105 -14.80 -6.69 1.26
CA LEU A 105 -15.74 -7.82 1.09
C LEU A 105 -17.04 -7.66 1.89
N GLN A 106 -17.03 -6.85 2.95
CA GLN A 106 -18.23 -6.52 3.73
C GLN A 106 -19.01 -5.33 3.15
N GLY A 107 -18.58 -4.81 1.99
CA GLY A 107 -19.22 -3.67 1.33
C GLY A 107 -18.96 -2.33 2.03
N ARG A 108 -17.90 -2.21 2.83
CA ARG A 108 -17.52 -0.95 3.48
C ARG A 108 -16.63 -0.11 2.58
N ASP A 109 -16.72 1.21 2.73
CA ASP A 109 -15.76 2.14 2.15
C ASP A 109 -14.44 2.07 2.93
N VAL A 110 -13.32 1.96 2.20
CA VAL A 110 -11.99 1.74 2.77
C VAL A 110 -10.99 2.74 2.23
N LEU A 111 -10.24 3.37 3.13
CA LEU A 111 -9.08 4.19 2.80
C LEU A 111 -7.81 3.44 3.21
N GLY A 112 -7.06 2.96 2.23
CA GLY A 112 -5.84 2.16 2.44
C GLY A 112 -4.57 2.99 2.31
N CYS A 113 -4.02 3.47 3.44
CA CYS A 113 -2.73 4.16 3.48
C CYS A 113 -1.58 3.16 3.61
N ALA A 114 -0.74 3.05 2.58
CA ALA A 114 0.49 2.27 2.66
C ALA A 114 1.56 2.80 1.68
N LYS A 115 2.84 2.51 1.95
CA LYS A 115 3.97 2.89 1.08
C LYS A 115 3.82 2.30 -0.33
N THR A 116 4.47 2.89 -1.34
CA THR A 116 4.52 2.30 -2.70
C THR A 116 5.16 0.90 -2.66
N GLY A 117 4.80 0.03 -3.60
CA GLY A 117 5.33 -1.36 -3.64
C GLY A 117 4.78 -2.33 -2.58
N THR A 118 3.88 -1.89 -1.68
CA THR A 118 3.33 -2.73 -0.60
C THR A 118 2.14 -3.62 -1.01
N GLY A 119 1.88 -3.75 -2.30
CA GLY A 119 0.80 -4.60 -2.81
C GLY A 119 -0.61 -4.02 -2.68
N LYS A 120 -0.75 -2.69 -2.59
CA LYS A 120 -2.05 -1.99 -2.56
C LYS A 120 -2.98 -2.38 -3.71
N THR A 121 -2.42 -2.65 -4.90
CA THR A 121 -3.20 -3.05 -6.07
C THR A 121 -4.02 -4.31 -5.79
N LEU A 122 -3.40 -5.35 -5.23
CA LEU A 122 -4.12 -6.58 -4.88
C LEU A 122 -5.15 -6.37 -3.76
N ALA A 123 -4.96 -5.37 -2.91
CA ALA A 123 -5.88 -5.10 -1.80
C ALA A 123 -7.29 -4.72 -2.29
N PHE A 124 -7.42 -4.10 -3.47
CA PHE A 124 -8.73 -3.83 -4.10
C PHE A 124 -9.06 -4.79 -5.25
N VAL A 125 -8.07 -5.27 -6.01
CA VAL A 125 -8.33 -6.20 -7.13
C VAL A 125 -8.95 -7.52 -6.64
N LEU A 126 -8.41 -8.09 -5.55
CA LEU A 126 -8.88 -9.38 -5.04
C LEU A 126 -10.36 -9.38 -4.61
N PRO A 127 -10.83 -8.44 -3.77
CA PRO A 127 -12.25 -8.40 -3.39
C PRO A 127 -13.16 -8.11 -4.59
N ILE A 128 -12.76 -7.24 -5.54
CA ILE A 128 -13.52 -7.00 -6.77
C ILE A 128 -13.72 -8.29 -7.56
N LEU A 129 -12.64 -9.05 -7.78
CA LEU A 129 -12.71 -10.31 -8.53
C LEU A 129 -13.52 -11.37 -7.78
N ASN A 130 -13.41 -11.41 -6.45
CA ASN A 130 -14.16 -12.34 -5.63
C ASN A 130 -15.66 -12.16 -5.80
N GLU A 131 -16.13 -10.91 -5.72
CA GLU A 131 -17.55 -10.59 -5.83
C GLU A 131 -18.05 -10.77 -7.28
N LEU A 132 -17.27 -10.29 -8.25
CA LEU A 132 -17.59 -10.42 -9.67
C LEU A 132 -17.73 -11.87 -10.14
N ALA A 133 -17.00 -12.82 -9.53
CA ALA A 133 -17.07 -14.22 -9.90
C ALA A 133 -18.40 -14.89 -9.54
N VAL A 134 -19.21 -14.29 -8.65
CA VAL A 134 -20.52 -14.81 -8.26
C VAL A 134 -21.55 -14.58 -9.38
N ASP A 135 -21.57 -13.38 -9.94
CA ASP A 135 -22.45 -13.00 -11.06
C ASP A 135 -21.70 -12.07 -12.04
N PRO A 136 -20.94 -12.62 -13.00
CA PRO A 136 -20.16 -11.83 -13.93
C PRO A 136 -21.04 -11.15 -14.98
N TYR A 137 -21.52 -9.95 -14.66
CA TYR A 137 -22.42 -9.20 -15.54
C TYR A 137 -22.09 -7.71 -15.63
N GLY A 138 -22.06 -7.21 -16.87
CA GLY A 138 -21.94 -5.78 -17.17
C GLY A 138 -20.62 -5.19 -16.67
N ILE A 139 -20.54 -3.86 -16.60
CA ILE A 139 -19.42 -3.16 -15.96
C ILE A 139 -19.65 -3.19 -14.46
N PHE A 140 -18.77 -3.87 -13.73
CA PHE A 140 -18.85 -4.08 -12.29
C PHE A 140 -17.93 -3.13 -11.51
N ALA A 141 -16.74 -2.84 -12.04
CA ALA A 141 -15.77 -1.96 -11.38
C ALA A 141 -15.16 -0.93 -12.34
N LEU A 142 -14.93 0.27 -11.80
CA LEU A 142 -14.17 1.35 -12.41
C LEU A 142 -12.98 1.68 -11.51
N VAL A 143 -11.77 1.68 -12.08
CA VAL A 143 -10.55 2.07 -11.36
C VAL A 143 -10.02 3.34 -11.99
N LEU A 144 -9.78 4.36 -11.16
CA LEU A 144 -9.24 5.63 -11.60
C LEU A 144 -7.80 5.78 -11.10
N THR A 145 -6.92 6.26 -11.97
CA THR A 145 -5.50 6.39 -11.70
C THR A 145 -4.92 7.62 -12.40
N PRO A 146 -3.93 8.32 -11.82
CA PRO A 146 -3.43 9.58 -12.34
C PRO A 146 -2.60 9.45 -13.63
N THR A 147 -2.01 8.28 -13.89
CA THR A 147 -1.08 8.09 -15.02
C THR A 147 -1.44 6.88 -15.87
N ARG A 148 -1.07 6.94 -17.15
CA ARG A 148 -1.32 5.89 -18.15
C ARG A 148 -0.55 4.61 -17.82
N GLU A 149 0.65 4.77 -17.30
CA GLU A 149 1.57 3.71 -16.94
C GLU A 149 1.00 2.91 -15.76
N LEU A 150 0.45 3.61 -14.76
CA LEU A 150 -0.19 2.95 -13.62
C LEU A 150 -1.52 2.28 -14.03
N ALA A 151 -2.26 2.88 -14.98
CA ALA A 151 -3.46 2.25 -15.56
C ALA A 151 -3.12 0.92 -16.25
N SER A 152 -2.07 0.90 -17.08
CA SER A 152 -1.60 -0.31 -17.73
C SER A 152 -1.17 -1.38 -16.70
N GLN A 153 -0.46 -0.99 -15.65
CA GLN A 153 -0.04 -1.92 -14.59
C GLN A 153 -1.24 -2.56 -13.87
N ILE A 154 -2.26 -1.76 -13.55
CA ILE A 154 -3.48 -2.25 -12.90
C ILE A 154 -4.27 -3.16 -13.85
N TYR A 155 -4.40 -2.76 -15.12
CA TYR A 155 -5.02 -3.57 -16.17
C TYR A 155 -4.39 -4.97 -16.26
N ASP A 156 -3.05 -5.03 -16.29
CA ASP A 156 -2.33 -6.31 -16.35
C ASP A 156 -2.60 -7.17 -15.11
N GLN A 157 -2.75 -6.58 -13.92
CA GLN A 157 -3.14 -7.33 -12.72
C GLN A 157 -4.54 -7.95 -12.85
N PHE A 158 -5.52 -7.20 -13.34
CA PHE A 158 -6.86 -7.73 -13.57
C PHE A 158 -6.85 -8.86 -14.61
N VAL A 159 -6.15 -8.67 -15.74
CA VAL A 159 -6.05 -9.71 -16.78
C VAL A 159 -5.37 -10.97 -16.24
N ALA A 160 -4.28 -10.83 -15.48
CA ALA A 160 -3.56 -11.94 -14.90
C ALA A 160 -4.42 -12.73 -13.90
N LEU A 161 -5.07 -12.04 -12.96
CA LEU A 161 -5.85 -12.69 -11.90
C LEU A 161 -7.23 -13.17 -12.38
N GLY A 162 -7.84 -12.46 -13.31
CA GLY A 162 -9.18 -12.76 -13.84
C GLY A 162 -9.22 -13.82 -14.95
N LYS A 163 -8.07 -14.33 -15.39
CA LYS A 163 -7.98 -15.35 -16.45
C LYS A 163 -8.90 -16.57 -16.22
N PRO A 164 -9.02 -17.15 -15.01
CA PRO A 164 -9.89 -18.31 -14.78
C PRO A 164 -11.38 -18.06 -14.99
N ILE A 165 -11.85 -16.82 -14.82
CA ILE A 165 -13.27 -16.45 -14.94
C ILE A 165 -13.60 -15.75 -16.27
N ALA A 166 -12.69 -15.83 -17.25
CA ALA A 166 -12.81 -15.14 -18.54
C ALA A 166 -13.11 -13.63 -18.37
N LEU A 167 -12.39 -12.99 -17.45
CA LEU A 167 -12.56 -11.57 -17.16
C LEU A 167 -12.34 -10.71 -18.41
N LYS A 168 -13.28 -9.81 -18.68
CA LYS A 168 -13.14 -8.76 -19.69
C LYS A 168 -12.72 -7.47 -18.99
N VAL A 169 -11.62 -6.90 -19.42
CA VAL A 169 -11.09 -5.63 -18.91
C VAL A 169 -10.91 -4.69 -20.09
N SER A 170 -11.24 -3.41 -19.94
CA SER A 170 -10.90 -2.38 -20.91
C SER A 170 -10.02 -1.32 -20.27
N LEU A 171 -9.03 -0.83 -21.02
CA LEU A 171 -8.07 0.18 -20.59
C LEU A 171 -8.35 1.49 -21.35
N VAL A 172 -8.83 2.49 -20.62
CA VAL A 172 -9.20 3.79 -21.16
C VAL A 172 -8.12 4.80 -20.80
N THR A 173 -7.36 5.24 -21.79
CA THR A 173 -6.25 6.18 -21.58
C THR A 173 -6.14 7.19 -22.73
N GLY A 174 -5.59 8.36 -22.42
CA GLY A 174 -5.26 9.37 -23.42
C GLY A 174 -4.26 8.85 -24.45
N GLY A 175 -4.29 9.39 -25.68
CA GLY A 175 -3.35 9.03 -26.74
C GLY A 175 -3.68 7.75 -27.52
N ARG A 176 -4.77 7.03 -27.17
CA ARG A 176 -5.38 5.99 -28.01
C ARG A 176 -6.62 6.55 -28.72
N SER A 177 -7.03 5.90 -29.81
CA SER A 177 -8.25 6.26 -30.54
C SER A 177 -9.48 6.19 -29.62
N LEU A 178 -10.31 7.25 -29.62
CA LEU A 178 -11.56 7.25 -28.86
C LEU A 178 -12.58 6.28 -29.44
N ILE A 179 -12.56 6.07 -30.77
CA ILE A 179 -13.48 5.14 -31.44
C ILE A 179 -13.17 3.70 -31.02
N ASP A 180 -11.89 3.34 -30.94
CA ASP A 180 -11.48 1.98 -30.54
C ASP A 180 -11.86 1.72 -29.08
N GLN A 181 -11.60 2.68 -28.19
CA GLN A 181 -12.00 2.61 -26.78
C GLN A 181 -13.53 2.53 -26.62
N ALA A 182 -14.29 3.30 -27.41
CA ALA A 182 -15.76 3.22 -27.40
C ALA A 182 -16.28 1.84 -27.86
N ASN A 183 -15.62 1.24 -28.86
CA ASN A 183 -15.93 -0.11 -29.31
C ASN A 183 -15.60 -1.16 -28.24
N GLU A 184 -14.45 -1.04 -27.55
CA GLU A 184 -14.08 -1.90 -26.42
C GLU A 184 -15.13 -1.81 -25.29
N LEU A 185 -15.60 -0.60 -24.96
CA LEU A 185 -16.64 -0.39 -23.95
C LEU A 185 -18.00 -0.96 -24.38
N THR A 186 -18.31 -0.95 -25.67
CA THR A 186 -19.55 -1.55 -26.21
C THR A 186 -19.57 -3.07 -26.03
N ALA A 187 -18.40 -3.72 -25.94
CA ALA A 187 -18.29 -5.15 -25.64
C ALA A 187 -18.62 -5.52 -24.17
N ARG A 188 -19.00 -4.52 -23.35
CA ARG A 188 -19.39 -4.65 -21.93
C ARG A 188 -18.29 -5.35 -21.11
N PRO A 189 -17.12 -4.71 -20.96
CA PRO A 189 -16.08 -5.23 -20.08
C PRO A 189 -16.59 -5.27 -18.63
N HIS A 190 -16.07 -6.18 -17.83
CA HIS A 190 -16.41 -6.28 -16.41
C HIS A 190 -15.69 -5.24 -15.56
N VAL A 191 -14.47 -4.87 -15.97
CA VAL A 191 -13.65 -3.87 -15.29
C VAL A 191 -13.17 -2.84 -16.31
N VAL A 192 -13.26 -1.58 -15.93
CA VAL A 192 -12.68 -0.46 -16.68
C VAL A 192 -11.58 0.17 -15.83
N VAL A 193 -10.40 0.35 -16.42
CA VAL A 193 -9.23 0.99 -15.81
C VAL A 193 -8.85 2.23 -16.60
#